data_AF-A0A6H0IVW6-F1
#
_entry.id   AF-A0A6H0IVW6-F1
#
_cell.length_a   1.000
_cell.length_b   1.000
_cell.length_c   1.000
_cell.angle_alpha   90.00
_cell.angle_beta   90.00
_cell.angle_gamma   90.00
#
_symmetry.space_group_name_H-M   'P 1'
#
loop_
_entity.id
_entity.type
_entity.pdbx_description
1 polymer ?
#
loop_
_entity_poly.entity_id
_entity_poly.type
_entity_poly.pdbx_seq_one_letter_code
_entity_poly.pdbx_strand_id
1 'polypeptide(L)'
;MDGAGRSRGATLLELIAVIVLLAIAIPALLAWVNASLRGAGLESESVRMAQLGQQRMEVLLVAKRTGGLDFSNQELFQESCDTALDTFDLAAALTVPAGYTLDRPICVLEEEEGRGEISVTISGPRLSRQYHLEVYGRD
;
A
#
# COMPACT_ATOMS: atom_id res chain seq x y z
N MET A 1 -8.81 -53.87 48.14
CA MET A 1 -9.03 -55.08 47.33
C MET A 1 -10.29 -54.80 46.52
N ASP A 2 -10.34 -54.55 45.22
CA ASP A 2 -9.40 -54.55 44.09
C ASP A 2 -10.05 -53.56 43.08
N GLY A 3 -9.36 -52.66 42.38
CA GLY A 3 -8.33 -52.97 41.40
C GLY A 3 -8.94 -53.28 40.03
N ALA A 4 -9.45 -52.29 39.30
CA ALA A 4 -9.79 -52.44 37.88
C ALA A 4 -9.62 -51.12 37.10
N GLY A 5 -8.37 -50.61 37.09
CA GLY A 5 -7.93 -49.64 36.10
C GLY A 5 -7.98 -50.30 34.73
N ARG A 6 -9.05 -50.03 33.98
CA ARG A 6 -9.25 -50.56 32.63
C ARG A 6 -8.37 -49.75 31.67
N SER A 7 -7.07 -50.07 31.63
CA SER A 7 -6.17 -49.63 30.58
C SER A 7 -6.60 -50.30 29.27
N ARG A 8 -7.55 -49.67 28.56
CA ARG A 8 -7.85 -49.99 27.16
C ARG A 8 -6.61 -49.59 26.37
N GLY A 9 -5.76 -50.57 26.04
CA GLY A 9 -4.61 -50.35 25.17
C GLY A 9 -5.08 -49.76 23.85
N ALA A 10 -4.51 -48.63 23.45
CA ALA A 10 -4.77 -48.02 22.15
C ALA A 10 -4.56 -49.07 21.06
N THR A 11 -5.58 -49.34 20.27
CA THR A 11 -5.45 -50.29 19.17
C THR A 11 -4.50 -49.68 18.14
N LEU A 12 -3.62 -50.48 17.53
CA LEU A 12 -2.64 -50.01 16.54
C LEU A 12 -3.31 -49.22 15.40
N LEU A 13 -4.57 -49.55 15.10
CA LEU A 13 -5.42 -48.88 14.12
C LEU A 13 -5.84 -47.46 14.56
N GLU A 14 -6.14 -47.26 15.84
CA GLU A 14 -6.45 -45.94 16.43
C GLU A 14 -5.22 -45.02 16.40
N LEU A 15 -4.03 -45.57 16.64
CA LEU A 15 -2.78 -44.82 16.58
C LEU A 15 -2.42 -44.41 15.14
N ILE A 16 -2.64 -45.30 14.16
CA ILE A 16 -2.50 -44.96 12.74
C ILE A 16 -3.51 -43.87 12.33
N ALA A 17 -4.77 -43.98 12.76
CA ALA A 17 -5.79 -42.99 12.45
C ALA A 17 -5.44 -41.59 12.99
N VAL A 18 -4.90 -41.52 14.22
CA VAL A 18 -4.42 -40.26 14.81
C VAL A 18 -3.23 -39.69 14.04
N ILE A 19 -2.27 -40.53 13.63
CA ILE A 19 -1.12 -40.08 12.83
C ILE A 19 -1.57 -39.53 11.47
N VAL A 20 -2.49 -40.21 10.79
CA VAL A 20 -3.03 -39.74 9.50
C VAL A 20 -3.79 -38.42 9.66
N LEU A 21 -4.60 -38.27 10.71
CA LEU A 21 -5.29 -37.02 11.01
C LEU A 21 -4.30 -35.88 11.30
N LEU A 22 -3.27 -36.12 12.11
CA LEU A 22 -2.24 -35.12 12.39
C LEU A 22 -1.43 -34.75 11.14
N ALA A 23 -1.13 -35.74 10.28
CA ALA A 23 -0.41 -35.52 9.03
C ALA A 23 -1.17 -34.61 8.04
N ILE A 24 -2.50 -34.54 8.12
CA ILE A 24 -3.32 -33.63 7.30
C ILE A 24 -3.57 -32.30 8.04
N ALA A 25 -3.83 -32.36 9.35
CA ALA A 25 -4.14 -31.18 10.15
C ALA A 25 -2.97 -30.21 10.27
N ILE A 26 -1.73 -30.71 10.42
CA ILE A 26 -0.55 -29.86 10.60
C ILE A 26 -0.24 -29.03 9.33
N PRO A 27 -0.17 -29.61 8.11
CA PRO A 27 0.00 -28.82 6.90
C PRO A 27 -1.14 -27.85 6.64
N ALA A 28 -2.39 -28.22 6.95
CA ALA A 28 -3.54 -27.35 6.78
C ALA A 28 -3.47 -26.11 7.70
N LEU A 29 -3.10 -26.30 8.97
CA LEU A 29 -2.88 -25.20 9.92
C LEU A 29 -1.72 -24.30 9.49
N LEU A 30 -0.60 -24.89 9.05
CA LEU A 30 0.55 -24.12 8.55
C LEU A 30 0.21 -23.34 7.27
N ALA A 31 -0.58 -23.91 6.36
CA ALA A 31 -1.04 -23.23 5.15
C ALA A 31 -1.96 -22.05 5.50
N TRP A 32 -2.85 -22.21 6.47
CA TRP A 32 -3.76 -21.15 6.91
C TRP A 32 -3.01 -19.99 7.57
N VAL A 33 -2.09 -20.26 8.49
CA VAL A 33 -1.26 -19.23 9.14
C VAL A 33 -0.41 -18.48 8.11
N ASN A 34 0.19 -19.19 7.15
CA ASN A 34 0.94 -18.57 6.07
C ASN A 34 0.06 -17.69 5.15
N ALA A 35 -1.19 -18.08 4.90
CA ALA A 35 -2.13 -17.28 4.14
C ALA A 35 -2.49 -15.98 4.88
N SER A 36 -2.77 -16.05 6.19
CA SER A 36 -3.05 -14.89 7.03
C SER A 36 -1.87 -13.92 7.12
N LEU A 37 -0.64 -14.44 7.26
CA LEU A 37 0.58 -13.62 7.29
C LEU A 37 0.85 -12.92 5.95
N ARG A 38 0.56 -13.58 4.82
CA ARG A 38 0.66 -12.96 3.49
C ARG A 38 -0.35 -11.82 3.31
N GLY A 39 -1.56 -11.96 3.84
CA GLY A 39 -2.57 -10.90 3.82
C GLY A 39 -2.19 -9.68 4.65
N ALA A 40 -1.69 -9.88 5.87
CA ALA A 40 -1.30 -8.80 6.78
C ALA A 40 -0.16 -7.93 6.20
N GLY A 41 0.79 -8.54 5.49
CA GLY A 41 1.86 -7.81 4.81
C GLY A 41 1.34 -6.84 3.74
N LEU A 42 0.38 -7.28 2.92
CA LEU A 42 -0.23 -6.46 1.88
C LEU A 42 -1.09 -5.34 2.45
N GLU A 43 -1.82 -5.59 3.54
CA GLU A 43 -2.63 -4.58 4.22
C GLU A 43 -1.76 -3.45 4.76
N SER A 44 -0.66 -3.80 5.46
CA SER A 44 0.30 -2.80 5.97
C SER A 44 0.93 -1.96 4.85
N GLU A 45 1.24 -2.59 3.71
CA GLU A 45 1.83 -1.93 2.53
C GLU A 45 0.82 -0.96 1.90
N SER A 46 -0.45 -1.36 1.80
CA SER A 46 -1.54 -0.53 1.27
C SER A 46 -1.82 0.71 2.13
N VAL A 47 -1.86 0.56 3.45
CA VAL A 47 -2.06 1.69 4.38
C VAL A 47 -0.91 2.68 4.25
N ARG A 48 0.31 2.17 4.10
CA ARG A 48 1.51 3.00 3.96
C ARG A 48 1.53 3.79 2.66
N MET A 49 1.13 3.17 1.54
CA MET A 49 0.96 3.90 0.28
C MET A 49 -0.14 4.95 0.37
N ALA A 50 -1.25 4.65 1.07
CA ALA A 50 -2.32 5.61 1.24
C ALA A 50 -1.83 6.84 2.01
N GLN A 51 -1.02 6.65 3.05
CA GLN A 51 -0.42 7.75 3.80
C GLN A 51 0.53 8.60 2.95
N LEU A 52 1.45 7.96 2.20
CA LEU A 52 2.36 8.67 1.30
C LEU A 52 1.62 9.40 0.19
N GLY A 53 0.60 8.77 -0.40
CA GLY A 53 -0.25 9.36 -1.43
C GLY A 53 -0.99 10.57 -0.90
N GLN A 54 -1.62 10.44 0.26
CA GLN A 54 -2.33 11.54 0.92
C GLN A 54 -1.41 12.74 1.21
N GLN A 55 -0.19 12.50 1.69
CA GLN A 55 0.77 13.57 1.94
C GLN A 55 1.15 14.32 0.66
N ARG A 56 1.46 13.60 -0.43
CA ARG A 56 1.79 14.24 -1.72
C ARG A 56 0.60 15.02 -2.29
N MET A 57 -0.61 14.47 -2.18
CA MET A 57 -1.83 15.18 -2.60
C MET A 57 -2.06 16.46 -1.78
N GLU A 58 -1.82 16.41 -0.47
CA GLU A 58 -1.96 17.56 0.41
C GLU A 58 -0.96 18.67 0.04
N VAL A 59 0.28 18.33 -0.29
CA VAL A 59 1.27 19.30 -0.76
C VAL A 59 0.83 19.97 -2.06
N LEU A 60 0.37 19.21 -3.04
CA LEU A 60 -0.14 19.76 -4.29
C LEU A 60 -1.36 20.66 -4.07
N LEU A 61 -2.26 20.28 -3.16
CA LEU A 61 -3.39 21.11 -2.75
C LEU A 61 -2.96 22.42 -2.06
N VAL A 62 -1.92 22.37 -1.22
CA VAL A 62 -1.35 23.56 -0.59
C VAL A 62 -0.71 24.44 -1.64
N ALA A 63 0.11 23.89 -2.53
CA ALA A 63 0.72 24.61 -3.65
C ALA A 63 -0.34 25.31 -4.50
N LYS A 64 -1.44 24.62 -4.82
CA LYS A 64 -2.59 25.22 -5.49
C LYS A 64 -3.15 26.42 -4.72
N ARG A 65 -3.38 26.27 -3.41
CA ARG A 65 -3.97 27.34 -2.56
C ARG A 65 -3.06 28.56 -2.45
N THR A 66 -1.75 28.36 -2.42
CA THR A 66 -0.75 29.43 -2.30
C THR A 66 -0.35 30.03 -3.65
N GLY A 67 -0.90 29.54 -4.77
CA GLY A 67 -0.53 30.00 -6.12
C GLY A 67 0.82 29.48 -6.61
N GLY A 68 1.31 28.38 -6.03
CA GLY A 68 2.55 27.70 -6.45
C GLY A 68 2.37 26.75 -7.63
N LEU A 69 1.15 26.62 -8.19
CA LEU A 69 0.88 25.91 -9.43
C LEU A 69 0.61 26.92 -10.55
N ASP A 70 1.30 26.76 -11.67
CA ASP A 70 1.18 27.64 -12.83
C ASP A 70 0.28 26.99 -13.90
N PHE A 71 -0.85 27.62 -14.19
CA PHE A 71 -1.84 27.13 -15.17
C PHE A 71 -1.72 27.83 -16.53
N SER A 72 -0.63 28.58 -16.79
CA SER A 72 -0.50 29.39 -18.00
C SER A 72 -0.26 28.56 -19.26
N ASN A 73 0.42 27.42 -19.13
CA ASN A 73 0.60 26.43 -20.18
C ASN A 73 1.00 25.07 -19.58
N GLN A 74 0.94 24.02 -20.40
CA GLN A 74 1.26 22.65 -20.02
C GLN A 74 2.69 22.46 -19.44
N GLU A 75 3.68 23.17 -19.98
CA GLU A 75 5.09 23.02 -19.57
C GLU A 75 5.30 23.59 -18.16
N LEU A 76 4.82 24.81 -17.92
CA LEU A 76 4.88 25.47 -16.61
C LEU A 76 4.02 24.74 -15.56
N PHE A 77 2.89 24.16 -15.96
CA PHE A 77 2.07 23.35 -15.07
C PHE A 77 2.82 22.10 -14.61
N GLN A 78 3.46 21.38 -15.52
CA GLN A 78 4.29 20.23 -15.19
C GLN A 78 5.50 20.62 -14.30
N GLU A 79 6.19 21.72 -14.62
CA GLU A 79 7.34 22.19 -13.84
C GLU A 79 6.95 22.62 -12.41
N SER A 80 5.82 23.33 -12.27
CA SER A 80 5.32 23.77 -10.97
C SER A 80 4.83 22.60 -10.10
N CYS A 81 4.23 21.58 -10.71
CA CYS A 81 3.94 20.29 -10.05
C CYS A 81 5.20 19.61 -9.53
N ASP A 82 6.21 19.45 -10.38
CA ASP A 82 7.49 18.83 -10.03
C ASP A 82 8.15 19.59 -8.88
N THR A 83 8.20 20.92 -8.97
CA THR A 83 8.78 21.79 -7.94
C THR A 83 8.07 21.68 -6.60
N ALA A 84 6.73 21.64 -6.61
CA ALA A 84 5.94 21.49 -5.39
C ALA A 84 6.22 20.16 -4.68
N LEU A 85 6.35 19.07 -5.45
CA LEU A 85 6.65 17.75 -4.91
C LEU A 85 8.12 17.56 -4.55
N ASP A 86 9.07 18.10 -5.30
CA ASP A 86 10.50 18.03 -4.99
C ASP A 86 10.81 18.72 -3.66
N THR A 87 10.15 19.85 -3.38
CA THR A 87 10.29 20.54 -2.09
C THR A 87 9.82 19.66 -0.93
N PHE A 88 8.76 18.88 -1.14
CA PHE A 88 8.28 17.90 -0.16
C PHE A 88 9.19 16.68 -0.11
N ASP A 89 9.62 16.13 -1.24
CA ASP A 89 10.42 14.92 -1.31
C ASP A 89 11.81 15.15 -0.71
N LEU A 90 12.36 16.37 -0.76
CA LEU A 90 13.58 16.74 -0.03
C LEU A 90 13.38 16.66 1.49
N ALA A 91 12.21 17.08 1.99
CA ALA A 91 11.84 16.97 3.40
C ALA A 91 11.41 15.54 3.79
N ALA A 92 10.81 14.80 2.85
CA ALA A 92 10.25 13.47 3.02
C ALA A 92 11.27 12.36 2.72
N ALA A 93 12.44 12.65 2.14
CA ALA A 93 13.51 11.69 1.86
C ALA A 93 14.00 10.96 3.12
N LEU A 94 13.73 11.52 4.32
CA LEU A 94 13.98 10.88 5.61
C LEU A 94 12.85 9.92 6.06
N THR A 95 11.73 9.91 5.36
CA THR A 95 10.48 9.21 5.74
C THR A 95 9.98 8.21 4.71
N VAL A 96 10.45 8.26 3.45
CA VAL A 96 10.13 7.24 2.44
C VAL A 96 10.75 5.90 2.89
N PRO A 97 9.94 4.87 3.17
CA PRO A 97 10.46 3.59 3.64
C PRO A 97 11.27 2.88 2.55
N ALA A 98 12.25 2.08 2.95
CA ALA A 98 13.02 1.27 2.01
C ALA A 98 12.12 0.39 1.14
N GLY A 99 12.40 0.36 -0.17
CA GLY A 99 11.64 -0.41 -1.15
C GLY A 99 10.41 0.28 -1.73
N TYR A 100 10.13 1.52 -1.32
CA TYR A 100 9.13 2.36 -1.99
C TYR A 100 9.83 3.35 -2.92
N THR A 101 9.22 3.58 -4.09
CA THR A 101 9.61 4.62 -5.03
C THR A 101 8.44 5.57 -5.24
N LEU A 102 8.79 6.84 -5.31
CA LEU A 102 7.88 7.92 -5.63
C LEU A 102 8.16 8.29 -7.08
N ASP A 103 7.22 7.99 -7.97
CA ASP A 103 7.38 8.34 -9.37
C ASP A 103 7.15 9.85 -9.55
N ARG A 104 7.68 10.41 -10.64
CA ARG A 104 7.42 11.81 -11.01
C ARG A 104 5.93 11.98 -11.26
N PRO A 105 5.34 13.12 -10.84
CA PRO A 105 3.94 13.39 -11.12
C PRO A 105 3.74 13.52 -12.64
N ILE A 106 2.57 13.10 -13.11
CA ILE A 106 2.09 13.41 -14.45
C ILE A 106 1.03 14.50 -14.27
N CYS A 107 1.32 15.70 -14.74
CA CYS A 107 0.41 16.84 -14.66
C CYS A 107 -0.04 17.22 -16.05
N VAL A 108 -1.34 17.20 -16.29
CA VAL A 108 -1.96 17.51 -17.59
C VAL A 108 -2.88 18.70 -17.42
N LEU A 109 -2.67 19.74 -18.23
CA LEU A 109 -3.48 20.93 -18.27
C LEU A 109 -4.46 20.84 -19.45
N GLU A 110 -5.74 20.94 -19.14
CA GLU A 110 -6.81 21.15 -20.10
C GLU A 110 -7.11 22.64 -20.22
N GLU A 111 -6.46 23.28 -21.19
CA GLU A 111 -6.49 24.74 -21.39
C GLU A 111 -7.91 25.28 -21.63
N GLU A 112 -8.77 24.52 -22.30
CA GLU A 112 -10.15 24.94 -22.62
C GLU A 112 -11.01 25.11 -21.37
N GLU A 113 -10.73 24.36 -20.30
CA GLU A 113 -11.50 24.35 -19.06
C GLU A 113 -10.76 24.99 -17.88
N GLY A 114 -9.50 25.41 -18.06
CA GLY A 114 -8.64 25.83 -16.96
C GLY A 114 -8.47 24.75 -15.89
N ARG A 115 -8.57 23.47 -16.29
CA ARG A 115 -8.52 22.29 -15.41
C ARG A 115 -7.14 21.65 -15.51
N GLY A 116 -6.51 21.38 -14.39
CA GLY A 116 -5.29 20.57 -14.28
C GLY A 116 -5.60 19.21 -13.66
N GLU A 117 -5.25 18.13 -14.32
CA GLU A 117 -5.24 16.78 -13.77
C GLU A 117 -3.82 16.45 -13.29
N ILE A 118 -3.70 15.96 -12.06
CA ILE A 118 -2.43 15.57 -11.47
C ILE A 118 -2.51 14.11 -11.05
N SER A 119 -1.61 13.30 -11.61
CA SER A 119 -1.45 11.89 -11.32
C SER A 119 -0.14 11.64 -10.59
N VAL A 120 -0.18 10.96 -9.45
CA VAL A 120 1.02 10.57 -8.69
C VAL A 120 1.02 9.08 -8.47
N THR A 121 2.09 8.41 -8.89
CA THR A 121 2.28 6.98 -8.70
C THR A 121 3.25 6.70 -7.56
N ILE A 122 2.86 5.76 -6.70
CA ILE A 122 3.67 5.25 -5.60
C ILE A 122 3.81 3.76 -5.81
N SER A 123 5.04 3.31 -5.95
CA SER A 123 5.36 1.91 -6.18
C SER A 123 6.07 1.35 -4.95
N GLY A 124 5.53 0.26 -4.39
CA GLY A 124 6.13 -0.49 -3.30
C GLY A 124 6.69 -1.84 -3.76
N PRO A 125 7.18 -2.67 -2.84
CA PRO A 125 7.79 -3.96 -3.18
C PRO A 125 6.84 -4.96 -3.84
N ARG A 126 5.53 -4.86 -3.59
CA ARG A 126 4.54 -5.84 -4.09
C ARG A 126 3.34 -5.23 -4.80
N LEU A 127 3.09 -3.94 -4.62
CA LEU A 127 2.00 -3.25 -5.28
C LEU A 127 2.41 -1.85 -5.74
N SER A 128 1.63 -1.28 -6.66
CA SER A 128 1.75 0.11 -7.09
C SER A 128 0.36 0.74 -7.05
N ARG A 129 0.28 2.02 -6.66
CA ARG A 129 -0.96 2.78 -6.62
C ARG A 129 -0.77 4.14 -7.25
N GLN A 130 -1.74 4.51 -8.09
CA GLN A 130 -1.85 5.83 -8.68
C GLN A 130 -2.93 6.62 -7.94
N TYR A 131 -2.64 7.88 -7.64
CA TYR A 131 -3.55 8.85 -7.05
C TYR A 131 -3.81 9.95 -8.07
N HIS A 132 -5.08 10.30 -8.23
CA HIS A 132 -5.53 11.34 -9.16
C HIS A 132 -6.10 12.50 -8.38
N LEU A 133 -5.75 13.72 -8.79
CA LEU A 133 -6.23 14.96 -8.24
C LEU A 133 -6.58 15.93 -9.37
N GLU A 134 -7.81 16.40 -9.38
CA GLU A 134 -8.25 17.46 -10.28
C GLU A 134 -8.16 18.81 -9.55
N VAL A 135 -7.51 19.78 -10.18
CA VAL A 135 -7.38 21.15 -9.70
C VAL A 135 -7.85 22.12 -10.77
N TYR A 136 -8.56 23.16 -10.36
CA TYR A 136 -8.99 24.22 -11.27
C TYR A 136 -8.15 25.47 -11.03
N GLY A 137 -7.75 26.13 -12.12
CA GLY A 137 -7.14 27.44 -12.12
C GLY A 137 -8.02 28.46 -11.39
N ARG A 138 -7.40 29.53 -10.90
CA ARG A 138 -8.11 30.62 -10.24
C ARG A 138 -8.53 31.63 -11.31
N ASP A 139 -9.83 31.92 -11.39
CA ASP A 139 -10.34 33.09 -12.12
C ASP A 139 -9.80 34.40 -11.51
#